data_AF-A0AAI8X762-F1
#
_entry.id   AF-A0AAI8X762-F1
#
_cell.length_a   1.000
_cell.length_b   1.000
_cell.length_c   1.000
_cell.angle_alpha   90.00
_cell.angle_beta   90.00
_cell.angle_gamma   90.00
#
_symmetry.space_group_name_H-M   'P 1'
#
loop_
_entity.id
_entity.type
_entity.pdbx_description
1 polymer ?
#
loop_
_entity_poly.entity_id
_entity_poly.type
_entity_poly.pdbx_seq_one_letter_code
_entity_poly.pdbx_strand_id
1 'polypeptide(L)'
;MSVFSLLAQHADMAVHNLHVAGAMVSDAALHGKLAVEHASDHLVVLAQADSGPITVDQFKEKLKEVQQEEQLGWLTAIGKYFIGIFQKGGEVFAGFVTGIIPTLVVLMTAFYAVTELVGEERVHGLARGAGRIALTRYTLLPLLAVFFLTNPMAYTFGSFLEEKHKPAFYDAAVSYVHPPLGLFPHINPGEYFVWGGILVALLELEKKGVVVAGYHVKVAIWYAIVGLVVILLKGMLTERITTIMARRQGVEL
;
A
#
# COMPACT_ATOMS: atom_id res chain seq x y z
N MET A 1 0.66 27.37 -37.61
CA MET A 1 0.66 25.93 -37.92
C MET A 1 -0.72 25.39 -37.62
N SER A 2 -1.41 24.81 -38.61
CA SER A 2 -2.81 24.38 -38.51
C SER A 2 -2.92 23.13 -37.62
N VAL A 3 -4.02 23.02 -36.86
CA VAL A 3 -4.37 21.85 -36.01
C VAL A 3 -4.32 20.53 -36.80
N PHE A 4 -4.54 20.57 -38.11
CA PHE A 4 -4.40 19.42 -39.01
C PHE A 4 -2.95 18.91 -39.16
N SER A 5 -1.95 19.80 -39.07
CA SER A 5 -0.53 19.41 -39.18
C SER A 5 0.00 18.71 -37.92
N LEU A 6 -0.50 19.09 -36.74
CA LEU A 6 -0.17 18.44 -35.47
C LEU A 6 -0.80 17.06 -35.32
N LEU A 7 -2.02 16.87 -35.83
CA LEU A 7 -2.71 15.58 -35.85
C LEU A 7 -2.07 14.60 -36.84
N ALA A 8 -1.59 15.08 -37.99
CA ALA A 8 -0.86 14.25 -38.96
C ALA A 8 0.49 13.74 -38.38
N GLN A 9 1.25 14.60 -37.70
CA GLN A 9 2.50 14.19 -37.03
C GLN A 9 2.27 13.18 -35.90
N HIS A 10 1.15 13.26 -35.18
CA HIS A 10 0.81 12.28 -34.14
C HIS A 10 0.33 10.95 -34.72
N ALA A 11 -0.37 10.97 -35.86
CA ALA A 11 -0.77 9.76 -36.55
C ALA A 11 0.44 8.98 -37.12
N ASP A 12 1.41 9.67 -37.72
CA ASP A 12 2.63 9.05 -38.24
C ASP A 12 3.51 8.44 -37.13
N MET A 13 3.64 9.12 -35.98
CA MET A 13 4.37 8.55 -34.83
C MET A 13 3.66 7.35 -34.21
N ALA A 14 2.33 7.34 -34.17
CA ALA A 14 1.56 6.21 -33.66
C ALA A 14 1.69 4.98 -34.59
N VAL A 15 1.65 5.19 -35.91
CA VAL A 15 1.82 4.13 -36.91
C VAL A 15 3.26 3.58 -36.91
N HIS A 16 4.27 4.44 -36.74
CA HIS A 16 5.66 4.00 -36.63
C HIS A 16 5.91 3.16 -35.37
N ASN A 17 5.36 3.55 -34.22
CA ASN A 17 5.45 2.78 -32.98
C ASN A 17 4.69 1.44 -33.05
N LEU A 18 3.57 1.38 -33.79
CA LEU A 18 2.82 0.15 -34.01
C LEU A 18 3.57 -0.83 -34.91
N HIS A 19 4.28 -0.34 -35.93
CA HIS A 19 5.13 -1.16 -36.80
C HIS A 19 6.36 -1.70 -36.07
N VAL A 20 6.97 -0.92 -35.17
CA VAL A 20 8.11 -1.37 -34.34
C VAL A 20 7.64 -2.42 -33.32
N ALA A 21 6.49 -2.22 -32.67
CA ALA A 21 5.91 -3.20 -31.77
C ALA A 21 5.51 -4.50 -32.50
N GLY A 22 4.93 -4.39 -33.70
CA GLY A 22 4.59 -5.54 -34.54
C GLY A 22 5.82 -6.31 -35.03
N ALA A 23 6.89 -5.62 -35.40
CA ALA A 23 8.16 -6.24 -35.77
C ALA A 23 8.82 -6.95 -34.58
N MET A 24 8.81 -6.34 -33.39
CA MET A 24 9.36 -6.97 -32.16
C MET A 24 8.57 -8.18 -31.69
N VAL A 25 7.23 -8.15 -31.83
CA VAL A 25 6.37 -9.31 -31.51
C VAL A 25 6.55 -10.42 -32.53
N SER A 26 6.70 -10.08 -33.83
CA SER A 26 6.98 -11.06 -34.87
C SER A 26 8.36 -11.70 -34.68
N ASP A 27 9.38 -10.93 -34.31
CA ASP A 27 10.75 -11.42 -34.09
C ASP A 27 10.85 -12.29 -32.82
N ALA A 28 10.18 -11.88 -31.73
CA ALA A 28 10.06 -12.69 -30.52
C ALA A 28 9.25 -13.98 -30.75
N ALA A 29 8.22 -13.95 -31.60
CA ALA A 29 7.46 -15.13 -31.98
C ALA A 29 8.25 -16.05 -32.93
N LEU A 30 9.05 -15.51 -33.84
CA LEU A 30 9.90 -16.29 -34.75
C LEU A 30 11.07 -16.94 -34.01
N HIS A 31 11.72 -16.21 -33.10
CA HIS A 31 12.75 -16.75 -32.22
C HIS A 31 12.17 -17.74 -31.19
N GLY A 32 10.97 -17.49 -30.66
CA GLY A 32 10.26 -18.44 -29.81
C GLY A 32 9.88 -19.72 -30.56
N LYS A 33 9.44 -19.60 -31.82
CA LYS A 33 9.09 -20.75 -32.67
C LYS A 33 10.32 -21.54 -33.12
N LEU A 34 11.43 -20.88 -33.47
CA LEU A 34 12.72 -21.51 -33.75
C LEU A 34 13.30 -22.20 -32.51
N ALA A 35 13.18 -21.60 -31.32
CA ALA A 35 13.62 -22.22 -30.07
C ALA A 35 12.75 -23.44 -29.71
N VAL A 36 11.44 -23.39 -30.00
CA VAL A 36 10.53 -24.52 -29.81
C VAL A 36 10.76 -25.61 -30.85
N GLU A 37 11.03 -25.27 -32.12
CA GLU A 37 11.40 -26.25 -33.16
C GLU A 37 12.75 -26.92 -32.84
N HIS A 38 13.77 -26.17 -32.41
CA HIS A 38 15.06 -26.73 -31.98
C HIS A 38 14.93 -27.60 -30.74
N ALA A 39 14.09 -27.19 -29.77
CA ALA A 39 13.79 -28.00 -28.58
C ALA A 39 12.98 -29.25 -28.95
N SER A 40 12.12 -29.18 -29.96
CA SER A 40 11.35 -30.32 -30.46
C SER A 40 12.23 -31.32 -31.21
N ASP A 41 13.17 -30.86 -32.04
CA ASP A 41 14.15 -31.73 -32.72
C ASP A 41 15.07 -32.42 -31.71
N HIS A 42 15.51 -31.71 -30.65
CA HIS A 42 16.27 -32.32 -29.55
C HIS A 42 15.42 -33.31 -28.72
N LEU A 43 14.12 -33.06 -28.53
CA LEU A 43 13.21 -34.00 -27.87
C LEU A 43 12.91 -35.23 -28.74
N VAL A 44 12.84 -35.09 -30.07
CA VAL A 44 12.66 -36.20 -31.01
C VAL A 44 13.90 -37.08 -31.09
N VAL A 45 15.09 -36.49 -31.03
CA VAL A 45 16.37 -37.24 -30.95
C VAL A 45 16.51 -37.96 -29.60
N LEU A 46 16.03 -37.37 -28.50
CA LEU A 46 15.99 -38.04 -27.18
C LEU A 46 14.92 -39.12 -27.07
N ALA A 47 13.89 -39.10 -27.91
CA ALA A 47 12.87 -40.15 -28.00
C ALA A 47 13.30 -41.36 -28.85
N GLN A 48 14.43 -41.26 -29.57
CA GLN A 48 14.97 -42.34 -30.43
C GLN A 48 16.16 -43.09 -29.81
N ALA A 49 16.55 -42.81 -28.56
CA ALA A 49 17.57 -43.57 -27.86
C ALA A 49 16.98 -44.84 -27.22
N ASP A 50 17.24 -45.99 -27.84
CA ASP A 50 17.08 -47.37 -27.37
C ASP A 50 16.14 -47.61 -26.17
N SER A 51 14.93 -48.07 -26.49
CA SER A 51 13.90 -48.55 -25.57
C SER A 51 14.22 -49.95 -25.00
N GLY A 52 15.36 -50.08 -24.33
CA GLY A 52 15.60 -51.19 -23.39
C GLY A 52 15.04 -50.87 -22.00
N PRO A 53 14.48 -51.83 -21.25
CA PRO A 53 13.97 -51.57 -19.90
C PRO A 53 15.13 -51.23 -18.96
N ILE A 54 15.33 -49.95 -18.70
CA ILE A 54 16.31 -49.45 -17.73
C ILE A 54 15.84 -49.91 -16.34
N THR A 55 16.66 -50.68 -15.64
CA THR A 55 16.38 -51.08 -14.26
C THR A 55 16.57 -49.89 -13.32
N VAL A 56 15.82 -49.84 -12.23
CA VAL A 56 15.80 -48.71 -11.26
C VAL A 56 17.22 -48.35 -10.80
N ASP A 57 18.10 -49.33 -10.68
CA ASP A 57 19.49 -49.11 -10.27
C ASP A 57 20.35 -48.45 -11.36
N GLN A 58 20.15 -48.78 -12.63
CA GLN A 58 20.82 -48.13 -13.76
C GLN A 58 20.34 -46.68 -13.97
N PHE A 59 19.04 -46.41 -13.70
CA PHE A 59 18.51 -45.06 -13.70
C PHE A 59 19.11 -44.22 -12.56
N LYS A 60 19.33 -44.84 -11.40
CA LYS A 60 19.93 -44.21 -10.21
C LYS A 60 21.41 -43.91 -10.39
N GLU A 61 22.15 -44.72 -11.14
CA GLU A 61 23.53 -44.43 -11.55
C GLU A 61 23.60 -43.32 -12.59
N LYS A 62 22.74 -43.35 -13.62
CA LYS A 62 22.68 -42.26 -14.61
C LYS A 62 22.31 -40.92 -13.99
N LEU A 63 21.44 -40.90 -12.98
CA LEU A 63 21.12 -39.68 -12.21
C LEU A 63 22.30 -39.10 -11.43
N LYS A 64 23.31 -39.90 -11.08
CA LYS A 64 24.53 -39.40 -10.41
C LYS A 64 25.52 -38.78 -11.40
N GLU A 65 25.49 -39.20 -12.66
CA GLU A 65 26.35 -38.68 -13.73
C GLU A 65 25.73 -37.48 -14.47
N VAL A 66 24.44 -37.18 -14.27
CA VAL A 66 23.86 -35.92 -14.73
C VAL A 66 24.44 -34.79 -13.89
N GLN A 67 25.49 -34.18 -14.43
CA GLN A 67 25.96 -32.86 -14.04
C GLN A 67 24.75 -31.94 -14.11
N GLN A 68 24.24 -31.52 -12.94
CA GLN A 68 23.17 -30.54 -12.82
C GLN A 68 23.65 -29.30 -13.58
N GLU A 69 23.20 -29.13 -14.82
CA GLU A 69 23.64 -28.02 -15.64
C GLU A 69 23.30 -26.72 -14.93
N GLU A 70 24.37 -26.06 -14.49
CA GLU A 70 24.42 -24.76 -13.82
C GLU A 70 23.87 -23.62 -14.71
N GLN A 71 23.38 -23.93 -15.91
CA GLN A 71 22.95 -22.99 -16.95
C GLN A 71 21.65 -22.24 -16.63
N LEU A 72 20.87 -22.71 -15.65
CA LEU A 72 19.71 -21.98 -15.09
C LEU A 72 20.01 -21.39 -13.70
N GLY A 73 21.26 -21.39 -13.24
CA GLY A 73 21.62 -20.99 -11.87
C GLY A 73 21.09 -19.60 -11.47
N TRP A 74 21.20 -18.63 -12.38
CA TRP A 74 20.71 -17.26 -12.13
C TRP A 74 19.18 -17.15 -12.21
N LEU A 75 18.51 -17.81 -13.15
CA LEU A 75 17.03 -17.83 -13.23
C LEU A 75 16.42 -18.55 -12.03
N THR A 76 17.04 -19.65 -11.61
CA THR A 76 16.64 -20.41 -10.42
C THR A 76 16.92 -19.59 -9.15
N ALA A 77 18.03 -18.84 -9.10
CA ALA A 77 18.30 -17.91 -8.00
C ALA A 77 17.27 -16.78 -7.95
N ILE A 78 16.95 -16.13 -9.07
CA ILE A 78 15.88 -15.11 -9.14
C ILE A 78 14.55 -15.70 -8.69
N GLY A 79 14.19 -16.89 -9.16
CA GLY A 79 12.97 -17.58 -8.72
C GLY A 79 12.94 -17.87 -7.22
N LYS A 80 14.07 -18.32 -6.64
CA LYS A 80 14.24 -18.54 -5.20
C LYS A 80 14.14 -17.24 -4.39
N TYR A 81 14.77 -16.16 -4.86
CA TYR A 81 14.65 -14.84 -4.22
C TYR A 81 13.24 -14.28 -4.33
N PHE A 82 12.60 -14.41 -5.49
CA PHE A 82 11.22 -13.98 -5.72
C PHE A 82 10.28 -14.68 -4.75
N ILE A 83 10.24 -16.02 -4.73
CA ILE A 83 9.35 -16.75 -3.82
C ILE A 83 9.74 -16.54 -2.35
N GLY A 84 11.03 -16.38 -2.06
CA GLY A 84 11.52 -16.08 -0.72
C GLY A 84 10.97 -14.77 -0.15
N ILE A 85 10.82 -13.73 -0.97
CA ILE A 85 10.19 -12.47 -0.56
C ILE A 85 8.72 -12.69 -0.16
N PHE A 86 7.96 -13.46 -0.96
CA PHE A 86 6.56 -13.76 -0.63
C PHE A 86 6.42 -14.64 0.62
N GLN A 87 7.30 -15.63 0.79
CA GLN A 87 7.32 -16.46 2.01
C GLN A 87 7.60 -15.61 3.24
N LYS A 88 8.60 -14.72 3.18
CA LYS A 88 8.90 -13.78 4.28
C LYS A 88 7.76 -12.80 4.53
N GLY A 89 7.11 -12.29 3.49
CA GLY A 89 5.90 -11.49 3.62
C GLY A 89 4.76 -12.25 4.31
N GLY A 90 4.57 -13.53 3.96
CA GLY A 90 3.60 -14.42 4.59
C GLY A 90 3.88 -14.68 6.07
N GLU A 91 5.14 -14.91 6.45
CA GLU A 91 5.55 -15.04 7.86
C GLU A 91 5.22 -13.77 8.67
N VAL A 92 5.49 -12.58 8.12
CA VAL A 92 5.16 -11.30 8.78
C VAL A 92 3.66 -11.13 8.93
N PHE A 93 2.88 -11.41 7.87
CA PHE A 93 1.42 -11.33 7.92
C PHE A 93 0.82 -12.30 8.95
N ALA A 94 1.29 -13.55 8.97
CA ALA A 94 0.88 -14.52 9.97
C ALA A 94 1.22 -14.04 11.40
N GLY A 95 2.36 -13.38 11.58
CA GLY A 95 2.73 -12.71 12.82
C GLY A 95 1.75 -11.61 13.24
N PHE A 96 1.20 -10.82 12.31
CA PHE A 96 0.16 -9.85 12.63
C PHE A 96 -1.16 -10.51 13.01
N VAL A 97 -1.58 -11.55 12.28
CA VAL A 97 -2.83 -12.30 12.55
C VAL A 97 -2.80 -12.99 13.90
N THR A 98 -1.67 -13.55 14.29
CA THR A 98 -1.51 -14.24 15.58
C THR A 98 -1.13 -13.30 16.73
N GLY A 99 -0.52 -12.16 16.42
CA GLY A 99 -0.04 -11.20 17.41
C GLY A 99 -1.03 -10.06 17.65
N ILE A 100 -0.86 -8.96 16.92
CA ILE A 100 -1.50 -7.70 17.28
C ILE A 100 -2.97 -7.63 16.85
N ILE A 101 -3.37 -8.27 15.75
CA ILE A 101 -4.73 -8.15 15.20
C ILE A 101 -5.82 -8.52 16.23
N PRO A 102 -5.74 -9.66 16.96
CA PRO A 102 -6.72 -9.99 17.99
C PRO A 102 -6.81 -8.91 19.08
N THR A 103 -5.66 -8.36 19.49
CA THR A 103 -5.59 -7.28 20.47
C THR A 103 -6.31 -6.03 19.96
N LEU A 104 -6.12 -5.68 18.68
CA LEU A 104 -6.80 -4.54 18.06
C LEU A 104 -8.31 -4.74 18.02
N VAL A 105 -8.79 -5.95 17.68
CA VAL A 105 -10.23 -6.24 17.66
C VAL A 105 -10.85 -6.02 19.04
N VAL A 106 -10.24 -6.57 20.10
CA VAL A 106 -10.72 -6.38 21.48
C VAL A 106 -10.67 -4.90 21.87
N LEU A 107 -9.60 -4.20 21.52
CA LEU A 107 -9.43 -2.77 21.80
C LEU A 107 -10.51 -1.94 21.10
N MET A 108 -10.82 -2.23 19.84
CA MET A 108 -11.91 -1.58 19.10
C MET A 108 -13.26 -1.83 19.77
N THR A 109 -13.57 -3.07 20.16
CA THR A 109 -14.81 -3.40 20.85
C THR A 109 -14.94 -2.63 22.17
N ALA A 110 -13.86 -2.54 22.94
CA ALA A 110 -13.85 -1.78 24.19
C ALA A 110 -14.06 -0.27 23.96
N PHE A 111 -13.37 0.31 22.97
CA PHE A 111 -13.53 1.73 22.64
C PHE A 111 -14.93 2.05 22.12
N TYR A 112 -15.50 1.20 21.25
CA TYR A 112 -16.87 1.37 20.78
C TYR A 112 -17.88 1.29 21.91
N ALA A 113 -17.72 0.37 22.86
CA ALA A 113 -18.55 0.31 24.05
C ALA A 113 -18.44 1.58 24.91
N VAL A 114 -17.22 2.13 25.06
CA VAL A 114 -17.00 3.39 25.81
C VAL A 114 -17.66 4.57 25.10
N THR A 115 -17.54 4.69 23.78
CA THR A 115 -18.16 5.79 23.04
C THR A 115 -19.68 5.74 23.10
N GLU A 116 -20.25 4.54 23.02
CA GLU A 116 -21.70 4.34 23.13
C GLU A 116 -22.21 4.65 24.54
N LEU A 117 -21.42 4.33 25.58
CA LEU A 117 -21.74 4.66 26.97
C LEU A 117 -21.62 6.17 27.27
N VAL A 118 -20.64 6.87 26.69
CA VAL A 118 -20.51 8.33 26.82
C VAL A 118 -21.68 9.05 26.11
N GLY A 119 -22.27 8.40 25.10
CA GLY A 119 -23.36 8.92 24.30
C GLY A 119 -22.86 9.85 23.21
N GLU A 120 -23.23 9.56 21.96
CA GLU A 120 -22.86 10.34 20.78
C GLU A 120 -23.22 11.83 20.95
N GLU A 121 -24.38 12.13 21.56
CA GLU A 121 -24.83 13.51 21.81
C GLU A 121 -23.84 14.37 22.61
N ARG A 122 -23.12 13.79 23.59
CA ARG A 122 -22.16 14.56 24.39
C ARG A 122 -20.91 14.90 23.61
N VAL A 123 -20.45 13.97 22.78
CA VAL A 123 -19.30 14.21 21.89
C VAL A 123 -19.70 15.19 20.77
N HIS A 124 -20.94 15.10 20.27
CA HIS A 124 -21.52 16.06 19.33
C HIS A 124 -21.66 17.48 19.92
N GLY A 125 -22.00 17.61 21.20
CA GLY A 125 -22.05 18.89 21.91
C GLY A 125 -20.68 19.57 21.99
N LEU A 126 -19.62 18.82 22.28
CA LEU A 126 -18.23 19.31 22.28
C LEU A 126 -17.77 19.76 20.89
N ALA A 127 -18.16 19.03 19.84
CA ALA A 127 -17.81 19.37 18.46
C ALA A 127 -18.40 20.70 17.99
N ARG A 128 -19.66 20.99 18.38
CA ARG A 128 -20.32 22.25 18.06
C ARG A 128 -19.63 23.46 18.72
N GLY A 129 -19.03 23.26 19.90
CA GLY A 129 -18.21 24.28 20.58
C GLY A 129 -16.81 24.45 19.97
N ALA A 130 -16.16 23.34 19.60
CA ALA A 130 -14.82 23.33 19.02
C ALA A 130 -14.76 23.89 17.58
N GLY A 131 -15.91 23.98 16.88
CA GLY A 131 -16.01 24.57 15.55
C GLY A 131 -15.81 26.08 15.47
N ARG A 132 -15.71 26.81 16.59
CA ARG A 132 -15.63 28.30 16.58
C ARG A 132 -14.27 28.89 16.20
N ILE A 133 -13.16 28.19 16.48
CA ILE A 133 -11.81 28.70 16.21
C ILE A 133 -11.15 27.83 15.14
N ALA A 134 -10.49 28.43 14.15
CA ALA A 134 -9.84 27.69 13.06
C ALA A 134 -8.81 26.66 13.58
N LEU A 135 -8.04 27.02 14.62
CA LEU A 135 -7.12 26.10 15.29
C LEU A 135 -7.87 24.88 15.84
N THR A 136 -8.92 25.09 16.64
CA THR A 136 -9.65 23.99 17.27
C THR A 136 -10.42 23.14 16.26
N ARG A 137 -10.90 23.75 15.17
CA ARG A 137 -11.64 23.07 14.10
C ARG A 137 -10.79 22.14 13.25
N TYR A 138 -9.52 22.46 13.01
CA TYR A 138 -8.65 21.67 12.13
C TYR A 138 -7.56 20.88 12.86
N THR A 139 -7.46 21.00 14.19
CA THR A 139 -6.54 20.18 15.00
C THR A 139 -7.27 19.38 16.07
N LEU A 140 -7.82 20.07 17.08
CA LEU A 140 -8.49 19.43 18.21
C LEU A 140 -9.69 18.60 17.78
N LEU A 141 -10.55 19.13 16.90
CA LEU A 141 -11.74 18.42 16.48
C LEU A 141 -11.40 17.14 15.66
N PRO A 142 -10.53 17.18 14.65
CA PRO A 142 -10.03 15.96 13.99
C PRO A 142 -9.34 15.01 14.95
N LEU A 143 -8.49 15.50 15.86
CA LEU A 143 -7.80 14.67 16.85
C LEU A 143 -8.79 13.88 17.72
N LEU A 144 -9.81 14.56 18.27
CA LEU A 144 -10.83 13.93 19.11
C LEU A 144 -11.71 12.98 18.29
N ALA A 145 -12.14 13.40 17.10
CA ALA A 145 -12.93 12.57 16.20
C ALA A 145 -12.22 11.26 15.86
N VAL A 146 -10.96 11.36 15.46
CA VAL A 146 -10.12 10.23 15.05
C VAL A 146 -9.79 9.32 16.23
N PHE A 147 -9.50 9.89 17.41
CA PHE A 147 -9.19 9.10 18.60
C PHE A 147 -10.40 8.32 19.14
N PHE A 148 -11.58 8.95 19.21
CA PHE A 148 -12.75 8.30 19.80
C PHE A 148 -13.57 7.50 18.81
N LEU A 149 -13.84 8.04 17.61
CA LEU A 149 -14.75 7.40 16.65
C LEU A 149 -14.02 6.52 15.64
N THR A 150 -12.70 6.65 15.50
CA THR A 150 -11.89 5.85 14.58
C THR A 150 -12.30 6.00 13.11
N ASN A 151 -11.54 5.43 12.16
CA ASN A 151 -11.94 5.38 10.76
C ASN A 151 -13.00 4.26 10.54
N PRO A 152 -14.12 4.49 9.82
CA PRO A 152 -14.56 5.71 9.13
C PRO A 152 -15.51 6.62 9.94
N MET A 153 -15.90 6.24 11.15
CA MET A 153 -16.94 7.01 11.87
C MET A 153 -16.48 8.41 12.28
N ALA A 154 -15.18 8.68 12.39
CA ALA A 154 -14.63 10.00 12.66
C ALA A 154 -15.13 11.09 11.68
N TYR A 155 -15.47 10.72 10.45
CA TYR A 155 -15.98 11.67 9.44
C TYR A 155 -17.38 12.19 9.74
N THR A 156 -18.16 11.47 10.57
CA THR A 156 -19.52 11.87 10.96
C THR A 156 -19.53 13.19 11.72
N PHE A 157 -18.43 13.57 12.39
CA PHE A 157 -18.29 14.89 13.01
C PHE A 157 -18.39 16.04 12.03
N GLY A 158 -18.04 15.81 10.76
CA GLY A 158 -18.16 16.82 9.71
C GLY A 158 -19.61 17.24 9.48
N SER A 159 -20.59 16.40 9.80
CA SER A 159 -22.02 16.73 9.64
C SER A 159 -22.47 17.91 10.51
N PHE A 160 -21.79 18.16 11.64
CA PHE A 160 -22.11 19.24 12.58
C PHE A 160 -21.43 20.57 12.25
N LEU A 161 -20.56 20.60 11.26
CA LEU A 161 -19.89 21.82 10.81
C LEU A 161 -20.72 22.51 9.72
N GLU A 162 -20.56 23.82 9.60
CA GLU A 162 -21.09 24.60 8.47
C GLU A 162 -20.53 24.03 7.14
N GLU A 163 -21.32 24.10 6.06
CA GLU A 163 -21.00 23.44 4.79
C GLU A 163 -19.62 23.84 4.25
N LYS A 164 -19.29 25.14 4.33
CA LYS A 164 -17.97 25.68 3.95
C LYS A 164 -16.77 25.07 4.69
N HIS A 165 -16.97 24.45 5.85
CA HIS A 165 -15.90 23.87 6.66
C HIS A 165 -15.80 22.35 6.55
N LYS A 166 -16.81 21.67 6.02
CA LYS A 166 -16.84 20.20 5.92
C LYS A 166 -15.68 19.64 5.07
N PRO A 167 -15.33 20.21 3.90
CA PRO A 167 -14.22 19.69 3.09
C PRO A 167 -12.87 19.78 3.84
N ALA A 168 -12.63 20.90 4.51
CA ALA A 168 -11.41 21.12 5.28
C ALA A 168 -11.32 20.22 6.51
N PHE A 169 -12.43 19.97 7.19
CA PHE A 169 -12.48 19.00 8.28
C PHE A 169 -12.22 17.58 7.80
N TYR A 170 -12.86 17.17 6.69
CA TYR A 170 -12.65 15.84 6.12
C TYR A 170 -11.19 15.62 5.75
N ASP A 171 -10.57 16.58 5.05
CA ASP A 171 -9.15 16.52 4.68
C ASP A 171 -8.23 16.44 5.92
N ALA A 172 -8.52 17.20 6.97
CA ALA A 172 -7.77 17.12 8.23
C ALA A 172 -7.97 15.77 8.93
N ALA A 173 -9.21 15.27 9.04
CA ALA A 173 -9.51 14.00 9.71
C ALA A 173 -8.88 12.81 8.97
N VAL A 174 -9.08 12.70 7.65
CA VAL A 174 -8.50 11.60 6.84
C VAL A 174 -6.97 11.66 6.83
N SER A 175 -6.38 12.85 6.92
CA SER A 175 -4.92 12.96 7.03
C SER A 175 -4.41 12.53 8.40
N TYR A 176 -5.22 12.67 9.45
CA TYR A 176 -4.82 12.38 10.83
C TYR A 176 -5.09 10.93 11.29
N VAL A 177 -5.79 10.10 10.52
CA VAL A 177 -6.00 8.69 10.92
C VAL A 177 -4.72 7.85 10.86
N HIS A 178 -3.67 8.30 10.14
CA HIS A 178 -2.41 7.56 9.99
C HIS A 178 -1.29 7.99 10.96
N PRO A 179 -1.02 9.29 11.17
CA PRO A 179 0.05 9.77 12.06
C PRO A 179 0.07 9.17 13.47
N PRO A 180 -1.06 9.03 14.19
CA PRO A 180 -1.09 8.48 15.54
C PRO A 180 -1.11 6.95 15.58
N LEU A 181 -1.13 6.23 14.44
CA LEU A 181 -1.28 4.77 14.42
C LEU A 181 -0.20 4.03 15.20
N GLY A 182 1.02 4.59 15.25
CA GLY A 182 2.11 4.00 16.01
C GLY A 182 1.98 4.09 17.51
N LEU A 183 1.09 4.96 18.00
CA LEU A 183 0.78 5.11 19.42
C LEU A 183 -0.58 4.48 19.76
N PHE A 184 -1.54 4.63 18.86
CA PHE A 184 -2.95 4.29 19.08
C PHE A 184 -3.48 3.49 17.88
N PRO A 185 -3.27 2.17 17.87
CA PRO A 185 -3.58 1.35 16.69
C PRO A 185 -5.09 1.12 16.49
N HIS A 186 -5.93 1.41 17.50
CA HIS A 186 -7.39 1.35 17.38
C HIS A 186 -7.98 2.44 16.48
N ILE A 187 -7.23 3.50 16.21
CA ILE A 187 -7.71 4.65 15.43
C ILE A 187 -8.01 4.28 13.98
N ASN A 188 -7.15 3.46 13.36
CA ASN A 188 -7.32 2.99 11.98
C ASN A 188 -6.80 1.54 11.86
N PRO A 189 -7.54 0.60 12.45
CA PRO A 189 -7.10 -0.78 12.59
C PRO A 189 -7.06 -1.50 11.24
N GLY A 190 -7.96 -1.10 10.31
CA GLY A 190 -8.00 -1.64 8.95
C GLY A 190 -6.73 -1.36 8.15
N GLU A 191 -6.02 -0.28 8.44
CA GLU A 191 -4.78 0.11 7.76
C GLU A 191 -3.55 0.03 8.66
N TYR A 192 -3.70 -0.56 9.86
CA TYR A 192 -2.60 -0.68 10.80
C TYR A 192 -1.40 -1.44 10.20
N PHE A 193 -1.63 -2.37 9.27
CA PHE A 193 -0.58 -3.13 8.61
C PHE A 193 0.50 -2.26 7.94
N VAL A 194 0.15 -1.04 7.50
CA VAL A 194 1.12 -0.08 6.92
C VAL A 194 2.13 0.34 8.00
N TRP A 195 1.63 0.76 9.16
CA TRP A 195 2.50 1.11 10.28
C TRP A 195 3.17 -0.12 10.90
N GLY A 196 2.45 -1.23 11.02
CA GLY A 196 2.98 -2.49 11.52
C GLY A 196 4.19 -2.98 10.72
N GLY A 197 4.16 -2.82 9.40
CA GLY A 197 5.31 -3.10 8.54
C GLY A 197 6.52 -2.21 8.85
N ILE A 198 6.30 -0.90 9.05
CA ILE A 198 7.34 0.04 9.48
C ILE A 198 7.89 -0.35 10.85
N LEU A 199 7.03 -0.73 11.79
CA LEU A 199 7.42 -1.14 13.13
C LEU A 199 8.34 -2.37 13.10
N VAL A 200 7.99 -3.41 12.32
CA VAL A 200 8.83 -4.60 12.16
C VAL A 200 10.20 -4.23 11.59
N ALA A 201 10.26 -3.35 10.58
CA ALA A 201 11.50 -2.88 10.01
C ALA A 201 12.35 -2.09 11.02
N LEU A 202 11.74 -1.19 11.80
CA LEU A 202 12.44 -0.40 12.82
C LEU A 202 12.99 -1.28 13.94
N LEU A 203 12.21 -2.26 14.41
CA LEU A 203 12.64 -3.22 15.43
C LEU A 203 13.82 -4.07 14.93
N GLU A 204 13.84 -4.44 13.66
CA GLU A 204 14.97 -5.16 13.06
C GLU A 204 16.24 -4.30 12.99
N LEU A 205 16.11 -3.02 12.67
CA LEU A 205 17.23 -2.07 12.68
C LEU A 205 17.77 -1.83 14.10
N GLU A 206 16.89 -1.79 15.10
CA GLU A 206 17.27 -1.69 16.52
C GLU A 206 18.04 -2.94 16.98
N LYS A 207 17.55 -4.14 16.63
CA LYS A 207 18.25 -5.40 16.94
C LYS A 207 19.63 -5.48 16.32
N LYS A 208 19.82 -4.91 15.12
CA LYS A 208 21.11 -4.84 14.42
C LYS A 208 22.03 -3.74 14.97
N GLY A 209 21.56 -2.91 15.90
CA GLY A 209 22.32 -1.79 16.46
C GLY A 209 22.57 -0.65 15.47
N VAL A 210 21.87 -0.62 14.33
CA VAL A 210 21.99 0.46 13.32
C VAL A 210 21.34 1.74 13.82
N VAL A 211 20.27 1.60 14.61
CA VAL A 211 19.57 2.72 15.25
C VAL A 211 19.51 2.49 16.77
N VAL A 212 19.36 3.60 17.52
CA VAL A 212 19.31 3.57 18.99
C VAL A 212 18.08 2.79 19.47
N ALA A 213 18.21 2.06 20.58
CA ALA A 213 17.09 1.37 21.20
C ALA A 213 15.91 2.33 21.48
N GLY A 214 14.69 1.90 21.16
CA GLY A 214 13.48 2.74 21.34
C GLY A 214 13.28 3.80 20.26
N TYR A 215 14.04 3.75 19.16
CA TYR A 215 13.85 4.64 18.01
C TYR A 215 12.44 4.51 17.40
N HIS A 216 11.85 3.32 17.37
CA HIS A 216 10.47 3.09 16.93
C HIS A 216 9.46 3.95 17.70
N VAL A 217 9.62 4.10 19.02
CA VAL A 217 8.77 4.96 19.86
C VAL A 217 8.98 6.42 19.50
N LYS A 218 10.24 6.84 19.32
CA LYS A 218 10.57 8.22 18.92
C LYS A 218 9.94 8.56 17.57
N VAL A 219 10.00 7.67 16.59
CA VAL A 219 9.37 7.86 15.28
C VAL A 219 7.85 7.92 15.42
N ALA A 220 7.23 7.05 16.21
CA ALA A 220 5.78 7.08 16.46
C ALA A 220 5.31 8.42 17.06
N ILE A 221 6.03 8.93 18.06
CA ILE A 221 5.73 10.22 18.70
C ILE A 221 5.88 11.37 17.71
N TRP A 222 7.00 11.43 16.99
CA TRP A 222 7.23 12.49 16.00
C TRP A 222 6.23 12.43 14.86
N TYR A 223 5.86 11.24 14.41
CA TYR A 223 4.87 11.09 13.36
C TYR A 223 3.52 11.66 13.80
N ALA A 224 3.06 11.36 15.02
CA ALA A 224 1.83 11.92 15.58
C ALA A 224 1.89 13.46 15.70
N ILE A 225 2.99 14.02 16.25
CA ILE A 225 3.16 15.47 16.44
C ILE A 225 3.21 16.20 15.10
N VAL A 226 4.02 15.73 14.16
CA VAL A 226 4.10 16.31 12.82
C VAL A 226 2.75 16.21 12.12
N GLY A 227 2.04 15.10 12.31
CA GLY A 227 0.66 14.93 11.85
C GLY A 227 -0.24 16.08 12.29
N LEU A 228 -0.22 16.45 13.58
CA LEU A 228 -1.03 17.57 14.11
C LEU A 228 -0.73 18.90 13.42
N VAL A 229 0.55 19.17 13.12
CA VAL A 229 0.96 20.38 12.42
C VAL A 229 0.50 20.34 10.96
N VAL A 230 0.67 19.21 10.29
CA VAL A 230 0.28 19.04 8.88
C VAL A 230 -1.22 19.20 8.70
N ILE A 231 -2.04 18.60 9.57
CA ILE A 231 -3.50 18.71 9.43
C ILE A 231 -4.02 20.13 9.68
N LEU A 232 -3.35 20.91 10.54
CA LEU A 232 -3.68 22.32 10.73
C LEU A 232 -3.46 23.10 9.43
N LEU A 233 -2.28 22.94 8.84
CA LEU A 233 -1.89 23.61 7.60
C LEU A 233 -2.81 23.19 6.44
N LYS A 234 -3.07 21.89 6.33
CA LYS A 234 -3.98 21.33 5.34
C LYS A 234 -5.39 21.85 5.51
N GLY A 235 -5.96 21.80 6.73
CA GLY A 235 -7.31 22.32 7.00
C GLY A 235 -7.46 23.80 6.61
N MET A 236 -6.51 24.66 7.01
CA MET A 236 -6.53 26.08 6.63
C MET A 236 -6.39 26.30 5.12
N LEU A 237 -5.53 25.52 4.46
CA LEU A 237 -5.32 25.63 3.01
C LEU A 237 -6.55 25.15 2.25
N THR A 238 -7.12 24.01 2.64
CA THR A 238 -8.29 23.40 2.03
C THR A 238 -9.50 24.31 2.16
N GLU A 239 -9.73 24.95 3.31
CA GLU A 239 -10.81 25.94 3.48
C GLU A 239 -10.69 27.12 2.48
N ARG A 240 -9.47 27.62 2.28
CA ARG A 240 -9.21 28.70 1.30
C ARG A 240 -9.47 28.24 -0.13
N ILE A 241 -9.00 27.05 -0.49
CA ILE A 241 -9.21 26.46 -1.82
C ILE A 241 -10.71 26.26 -2.06
N THR A 242 -11.44 25.68 -1.10
CA THR A 242 -12.88 25.49 -1.17
C THR A 242 -13.61 26.81 -1.38
N THR A 243 -13.25 27.86 -0.66
CA THR A 243 -13.86 29.19 -0.81
C THR A 243 -13.62 29.76 -2.22
N ILE A 244 -12.41 29.61 -2.76
CA ILE A 244 -12.08 30.08 -4.12
C ILE A 244 -12.88 29.29 -5.16
N MET A 245 -12.99 27.97 -5.00
CA MET A 245 -13.74 27.11 -5.92
C MET A 245 -15.24 27.42 -5.90
N ALA A 246 -15.84 27.57 -4.71
CA ALA A 246 -17.24 27.92 -4.54
C ALA A 246 -17.58 29.25 -5.26
N ARG A 247 -16.75 30.28 -5.07
CA ARG A 247 -16.89 31.57 -5.78
C ARG A 247 -16.78 31.44 -7.29
N ARG A 248 -15.88 30.59 -7.80
CA ARG A 248 -15.72 30.37 -9.25
C ARG A 248 -16.89 29.60 -9.86
N GLN A 249 -17.54 28.74 -9.09
CA GLN A 249 -18.68 27.93 -9.52
C GLN A 249 -20.03 28.61 -9.24
N GLY A 250 -20.04 29.76 -8.56
CA GLY A 250 -21.28 30.47 -8.20
C GLY A 250 -22.12 29.73 -7.15
N VAL A 251 -21.49 28.91 -6.31
CA VAL A 251 -22.16 28.14 -5.25
C VAL A 251 -21.95 28.84 -3.91
N GLU A 252 -23.02 29.07 -3.16
CA GLU A 252 -22.93 29.49 -1.75
C GLU A 252 -22.88 28.26 -0.82
N LEU A 253 -21.95 28.30 0.15
CA LEU A 253 -21.66 27.25 1.14
C LEU A 253 -21.96 27.75 2.56
#